data_AF-A0AB33WLC0-F1
#
_entry.id   AF-A0AB33WLC0-F1
#
_cell.length_a   1.000
_cell.length_b   1.000
_cell.length_c   1.000
_cell.angle_alpha   90.00
_cell.angle_beta   90.00
_cell.angle_gamma   90.00
#
_symmetry.space_group_name_H-M   'P 1'
#
loop_
_entity.id
_entity.type
_entity.pdbx_description
1 polymer ?
#
loop_
_entity_poly.entity_id
_entity_poly.type
_entity_poly.pdbx_seq_one_letter_code
_entity_poly.pdbx_strand_id
1 'polypeptide(L)' 'MSNQTCACPGCTCKVGAHAIVRHGKHYCCQACASHHANGEPCTSTEGCDCAKGAHH' A
#
# COMPACT_ATOMS: atom_id res chain seq x y z
N MET A 1 -7.86 -11.34 14.16
CA MET A 1 -6.73 -10.67 13.47
C MET A 1 -7.18 -10.34 12.07
N SER A 2 -7.40 -9.07 11.77
CA SER A 2 -7.89 -8.60 10.48
C SER A 2 -6.74 -8.66 9.47
N ASN A 3 -6.64 -9.74 8.68
CA ASN A 3 -5.75 -9.80 7.52
C ASN A 3 -6.35 -8.98 6.38
N GLN A 4 -6.56 -7.68 6.61
CA GLN A 4 -6.98 -6.79 5.55
C GLN A 4 -5.82 -6.67 4.55
N THR A 5 -6.15 -6.57 3.27
CA THR A 5 -5.15 -6.35 2.21
C THR A 5 -5.08 -4.86 1.92
N CYS A 6 -3.90 -4.38 1.53
CA CYS A 6 -3.70 -3.01 1.12
C CYS A 6 -4.66 -2.64 -0.02
N ALA A 7 -5.29 -1.47 0.08
CA ALA A 7 -6.22 -0.99 -0.93
C ALA A 7 -5.54 -0.42 -2.19
N CYS A 8 -4.21 -0.41 -2.23
CA CYS A 8 -3.44 0.05 -3.38
C CYS A 8 -3.60 -0.94 -4.55
N PRO A 9 -3.94 -0.47 -5.78
CA PRO A 9 -4.05 -1.33 -6.93
C PRO A 9 -2.70 -1.99 -7.24
N GLY A 10 -2.67 -3.32 -7.35
CA GLY A 10 -1.43 -4.07 -7.55
C GLY A 10 -0.61 -4.33 -6.28
N CYS A 11 -1.11 -3.93 -5.10
CA CYS A 11 -0.48 -4.24 -3.82
C CYS A 11 -1.13 -5.45 -3.16
N THR A 12 -0.36 -6.50 -2.92
CA THR A 12 -0.83 -7.74 -2.26
C THR A 12 -0.48 -7.78 -0.77
N CYS A 13 0.02 -6.67 -0.22
CA CYS A 13 0.51 -6.63 1.15
C CYS A 13 -0.63 -6.73 2.16
N LYS A 14 -0.44 -7.57 3.18
CA LYS A 14 -1.35 -7.64 4.33
C LYS A 14 -1.11 -6.41 5.21
N VAL A 15 -2.17 -5.67 5.50
CA VAL A 15 -2.15 -4.55 6.43
C VAL A 15 -2.46 -5.07 7.82
N GLY A 16 -1.54 -4.81 8.76
CA GLY A 16 -1.67 -5.20 10.16
C GLY A 16 -2.26 -4.08 11.02
N ALA A 17 -2.00 -4.12 12.32
CA ALA A 17 -2.46 -3.11 13.27
C ALA A 17 -1.97 -1.68 12.96
N HIS A 18 -0.88 -1.55 12.19
CA HIS A 18 -0.29 -0.28 11.76
C HIS A 18 -0.75 0.16 10.37
N ALA A 19 -1.90 -0.32 9.90
CA ALA A 19 -2.48 0.12 8.64
C ALA A 19 -2.77 1.62 8.65
N ILE A 20 -2.40 2.31 7.57
CA ILE A 20 -2.74 3.71 7.38
C ILE A 20 -4.13 3.78 6.76
N VAL A 21 -5.06 4.47 7.42
CA VAL A 21 -6.42 4.64 6.93
C VAL A 21 -6.56 6.01 6.27
N ARG A 22 -6.85 6.02 4.96
CA ARG A 22 -7.06 7.25 4.18
C ARG A 22 -8.34 7.12 3.35
N HIS A 23 -9.25 8.08 3.46
CA HIS A 23 -10.56 8.03 2.78
C HIS A 23 -11.34 6.72 3.03
N GLY A 24 -11.23 6.12 4.21
CA GLY A 24 -11.86 4.84 4.56
C GLY A 24 -11.17 3.59 3.97
N LYS A 25 -10.08 3.74 3.23
CA LYS A 25 -9.27 2.65 2.70
C LYS A 25 -8.03 2.40 3.57
N HIS A 26 -7.64 1.14 3.71
CA HIS A 26 -6.50 0.74 4.53
C HIS A 26 -5.28 0.46 3.65
N TYR A 27 -4.13 1.01 4.03
CA TYR A 27 -2.88 0.94 3.28
C TYR A 27 -1.76 0.40 4.16
N CYS A 28 -0.84 -0.37 3.58
CA CYS A 28 0.29 -0.95 4.30
C CYS A 28 1.36 0.07 4.68
N CYS A 29 1.46 1.18 3.93
CA CYS A 29 2.45 2.22 4.14
C CYS A 29 1.96 3.58 3.58
N GLN A 30 2.68 4.65 3.93
CA GLN A 30 2.32 6.01 3.54
C GLN A 30 2.44 6.21 2.03
N ALA A 31 3.42 5.58 1.37
CA ALA A 31 3.56 5.62 -0.09
C ALA A 31 2.28 5.11 -0.78
N CYS A 32 1.74 3.96 -0.36
CA CYS A 32 0.49 3.42 -0.90
C CYS A 32 -0.71 4.34 -0.60
N ALA A 33 -0.79 4.94 0.59
CA ALA A 33 -1.86 5.87 0.94
C ALA A 33 -1.81 7.17 0.10
N SER A 34 -0.59 7.60 -0.26
CA SER A 34 -0.32 8.74 -1.15
C SER A 34 -0.30 8.36 -2.63
N HIS A 35 -0.69 7.13 -2.98
CA HIS A 35 -0.70 6.63 -4.36
C HIS A 35 0.66 6.78 -5.07
N HIS A 36 1.75 6.56 -4.35
CA HIS A 36 3.11 6.70 -4.88
C HIS A 36 3.34 8.08 -5.51
N ALA A 37 2.87 9.17 -4.87
CA ALA A 37 2.93 10.54 -5.39
C ALA A 37 4.30 10.97 -5.94
N ASN A 38 5.39 10.48 -5.35
CA ASN A 38 6.77 10.76 -5.77
C ASN A 38 7.46 9.53 -6.41
N GLY A 39 6.73 8.49 -6.79
CA GLY A 39 7.28 7.22 -7.26
C GLY A 39 7.94 6.36 -6.17
N GLU A 40 7.70 6.69 -4.89
CA GLU A 40 8.30 5.95 -3.78
C GLU A 40 7.79 4.51 -3.72
N PRO A 41 8.66 3.51 -3.58
CA PRO A 41 8.23 2.13 -3.47
C PRO A 41 7.42 1.88 -2.19
N CYS A 42 6.59 0.85 -2.23
CA CYS A 42 5.95 0.36 -1.01
C CYS A 42 7.02 -0.16 -0.04
N THR A 43 6.85 0.10 1.25
CA THR A 43 7.80 -0.35 2.30
C THR A 43 7.69 -1.85 2.59
N SER A 44 7.02 -2.62 1.73
CA SER A 44 6.71 -4.01 2.02
C SER A 44 7.93 -4.87 1.75
N THR A 45 8.27 -5.71 2.72
CA THR A 45 9.41 -6.64 2.68
C THR A 45 9.25 -7.78 1.67
N GLU A 46 8.04 -7.99 1.16
CA GLU A 46 7.71 -9.10 0.24
C GLU A 46 7.99 -8.77 -1.24
N GLY A 47 8.71 -7.69 -1.56
CA GLY A 47 9.01 -7.31 -2.95
C GLY A 47 7.77 -6.79 -3.70
N CYS A 48 7.02 -5.89 -3.08
CA CYS A 48 5.80 -5.35 -3.67
C CYS A 48 6.08 -4.25 -4.72
N ASP A 49 5.82 -4.53 -5.98
CA ASP A 49 6.03 -3.63 -7.13
C ASP A 49 4.83 -2.71 -7.45
N CYS A 50 3.91 -2.51 -6.50
CA CYS A 50 2.72 -1.66 -6.72
C CYS A 50 3.05 -0.21 -7.14
N ALA A 51 4.23 0.31 -6.77
CA ALA A 51 4.71 1.60 -7.24
C ALA A 51 4.96 1.65 -8.76
N LYS A 52 5.35 0.52 -9.37
CA LYS A 52 5.58 0.44 -10.83
C LYS A 52 4.26 0.47 -11.62
N GLY A 53 3.19 -0.09 -11.06
CA GLY A 53 1.86 -0.10 -11.69
C GLY A 53 1.06 1.20 -11.51
N ALA A 54 1.48 2.09 -10.61
CA ALA A 54 0.74 3.31 -10.27
C ALA A 54 0.94 4.48 -11.25
N HIS A 55 1.97 4.45 -12.09
CA HIS A 55 2.34 5.53 -13.02
C HIS A 55 1.97 5.29 -14.49
N HIS A 56 0.99 4.42 -14.76
CA HIS A 56 0.64 4.05 -16.13
C HIS A 56 -0.48 4.89 -16.76
#